data_AF-A0A2R3Z1R7-F1
#
_entry.id   AF-A0A2R3Z1R7-F1
#
_cell.length_a   1.000
_cell.length_b   1.000
_cell.length_c   1.000
_cell.angle_alpha   90.00
_cell.angle_beta   90.00
_cell.angle_gamma   90.00
#
_symmetry.space_group_name_H-M   'P 1'
#
loop_
_entity.id
_entity.type
_entity.pdbx_description
1 polymer ?
#
loop_
_entity_poly.entity_id
_entity_poly.type
_entity_poly.pdbx_seq_one_letter_code
_entity_poly.pdbx_strand_id
1 'polypeptide(L)'
;MVSMGIPAIIAVWGIFALGFDSINWGAAIIWGIAATIIFTLVTIMGKKMGMTRMDLLDLLGSFFMPPHSKSSRQLGMAIHLMNGALLGISWAYGTVLFSVDANWLTGLAWGIILWILALLMMSTLSAVHPAIKKGHQEDPGIAATNFGKMTPVGSLIGHIIFGVVLGFLYSYIPF
;
A
#
# COMPACT_ATOMS: atom_id res chain seq x y z
N MET A 1 -0.71 11.37 -9.13
CA MET A 1 -2.06 10.78 -9.12
C MET A 1 -2.14 9.47 -9.90
N VAL A 2 -1.43 9.32 -11.03
CA VAL A 2 -1.50 8.12 -11.88
C VAL A 2 -1.05 6.82 -11.17
N SER A 3 -0.11 6.88 -10.23
CA SER A 3 0.46 5.69 -9.58
C SER A 3 -0.53 4.90 -8.70
N MET A 4 -1.51 5.54 -8.05
CA MET A 4 -2.57 4.83 -7.31
C MET A 4 -3.68 4.30 -8.23
N GLY A 5 -3.76 4.80 -9.47
CA GLY A 5 -4.72 4.33 -10.44
C GLY A 5 -4.40 2.93 -10.95
N ILE A 6 -3.12 2.54 -10.99
CA ILE A 6 -2.70 1.27 -11.61
C ILE A 6 -3.33 0.04 -10.92
N PRO A 7 -3.23 -0.14 -9.57
CA PRO A 7 -3.89 -1.27 -8.93
C PRO A 7 -5.41 -1.26 -9.11
N ALA A 8 -6.04 -0.09 -8.99
CA ALA A 8 -7.47 0.05 -9.22
C ALA A 8 -7.88 -0.35 -10.65
N ILE A 9 -7.09 0.06 -11.65
CA ILE A 9 -7.30 -0.33 -13.06
C ILE A 9 -7.16 -1.83 -13.23
N ILE A 10 -6.16 -2.48 -12.61
CA ILE A 10 -6.01 -3.94 -12.68
C ILE A 10 -7.24 -4.65 -12.10
N ALA A 11 -7.71 -4.21 -10.93
CA ALA A 11 -8.90 -4.80 -10.30
C ALA A 11 -10.16 -4.60 -11.18
N VAL A 12 -10.40 -3.37 -11.65
CA VAL A 12 -11.56 -3.05 -12.49
C VAL A 12 -11.50 -3.80 -13.83
N TRP A 13 -10.35 -3.77 -14.49
CA TRP A 13 -10.16 -4.49 -15.75
C TRP A 13 -10.27 -6.01 -15.57
N GLY A 14 -9.74 -6.55 -14.48
CA GLY A 14 -9.87 -7.96 -14.13
C GLY A 14 -11.34 -8.39 -14.03
N ILE A 15 -12.18 -7.60 -13.36
CA ILE A 15 -13.62 -7.85 -13.29
C ILE A 15 -14.24 -7.87 -14.69
N PHE A 16 -13.94 -6.88 -15.52
CA PHE A 16 -14.52 -6.77 -16.87
C PHE A 16 -14.04 -7.87 -17.82
N ALA A 17 -12.76 -8.22 -17.79
CA ALA A 17 -12.13 -9.12 -18.74
C ALA A 17 -12.27 -10.60 -18.35
N LEU A 18 -12.24 -10.92 -17.05
CA LEU A 18 -12.21 -12.29 -16.52
C LEU A 18 -13.49 -12.68 -15.77
N GLY A 19 -14.31 -11.70 -15.38
CA GLY A 19 -15.50 -11.92 -14.58
C GLY A 19 -15.22 -11.92 -13.07
N PHE A 20 -16.30 -11.84 -12.29
CA PHE A 20 -16.23 -11.77 -10.82
C PHE A 20 -15.69 -13.08 -10.22
N ASP A 21 -16.08 -14.24 -10.75
CA ASP A 21 -15.75 -15.54 -10.14
C ASP A 21 -14.33 -16.06 -10.49
N SER A 22 -13.52 -15.25 -11.17
CA SER A 22 -12.17 -15.65 -11.61
C SER A 22 -11.12 -15.63 -10.49
N ILE A 23 -11.44 -15.06 -9.33
CA ILE A 23 -10.57 -15.04 -8.14
C ILE A 23 -11.35 -15.41 -6.88
N ASN A 24 -10.67 -15.90 -5.86
CA ASN A 24 -11.24 -15.97 -4.51
C ASN A 24 -11.23 -14.58 -3.86
N TRP A 25 -12.38 -13.90 -3.90
CA TRP A 25 -12.55 -12.55 -3.34
C TRP A 25 -12.35 -12.48 -1.83
N GLY A 26 -12.89 -13.46 -1.09
CA GLY A 26 -12.77 -13.51 0.36
C GLY A 26 -11.30 -13.58 0.78
N ALA A 27 -10.54 -14.50 0.17
CA ALA A 27 -9.11 -14.62 0.39
C ALA A 27 -8.35 -13.35 -0.01
N ALA A 28 -8.64 -12.76 -1.19
CA ALA A 28 -7.94 -11.56 -1.67
C ALA A 28 -8.12 -10.36 -0.72
N ILE A 29 -9.35 -10.14 -0.24
CA ILE A 29 -9.68 -9.03 0.68
C ILE A 29 -9.07 -9.28 2.06
N ILE A 30 -9.34 -10.46 2.66
CA ILE A 30 -8.92 -10.77 4.03
C ILE A 30 -7.39 -10.78 4.13
N TRP A 31 -6.71 -11.43 3.18
CA TRP A 31 -5.25 -11.52 3.21
C TRP A 31 -4.56 -10.23 2.77
N GLY A 32 -5.18 -9.42 1.90
CA GLY A 32 -4.74 -8.05 1.63
C GLY A 32 -4.76 -7.18 2.89
N ILE A 33 -5.85 -7.23 3.66
CA ILE A 33 -5.97 -6.52 4.95
C ILE A 33 -4.94 -7.03 5.96
N ALA A 34 -4.80 -8.36 6.10
CA ALA A 34 -3.84 -8.95 7.03
C ALA A 34 -2.40 -8.55 6.70
N ALA A 35 -2.01 -8.61 5.42
CA ALA A 35 -0.71 -8.16 4.95
C ALA A 35 -0.47 -6.67 5.26
N THR A 36 -1.49 -5.82 5.10
CA THR A 36 -1.39 -4.39 5.44
C THR A 36 -1.27 -4.14 6.94
N ILE A 37 -1.91 -4.93 7.79
CA ILE A 37 -1.71 -4.84 9.25
C ILE A 37 -0.24 -5.08 9.57
N ILE A 38 0.35 -6.16 9.03
CA ILE A 38 1.77 -6.48 9.25
C ILE A 38 2.67 -5.38 8.69
N PHE A 39 2.41 -4.90 7.47
CA PHE A 39 3.12 -3.75 6.89
C PHE A 39 3.06 -2.53 7.82
N THR A 40 1.87 -2.22 8.35
CA THR A 40 1.66 -1.05 9.20
C THR A 40 2.49 -1.17 10.47
N LEU A 41 2.55 -2.35 11.09
CA LEU A 41 3.42 -2.60 12.23
C LEU A 41 4.89 -2.33 11.88
N VAL A 42 5.36 -2.79 10.71
CA VAL A 42 6.74 -2.52 10.23
C VAL A 42 7.00 -1.02 10.11
N THR A 43 6.06 -0.24 9.56
CA THR A 43 6.24 1.22 9.45
C THR A 43 6.27 1.91 10.81
N ILE A 44 5.41 1.49 11.75
CA ILE A 44 5.39 2.02 13.13
C ILE A 44 6.72 1.71 13.82
N MET A 45 7.25 0.48 13.66
CA MET A 45 8.56 0.11 14.20
C MET A 45 9.68 0.93 13.57
N GLY A 46 9.70 1.07 12.24
CA GLY A 46 10.70 1.88 11.53
C GLY A 46 10.74 3.33 12.02
N LYS A 47 9.57 3.93 12.27
CA LYS A 47 9.47 5.26 12.88
C LYS A 47 10.02 5.29 14.31
N LYS A 48 9.62 4.32 15.15
CA LYS A 48 10.07 4.22 16.54
C LYS A 48 11.58 4.00 16.68
N MET A 49 12.19 3.28 15.74
CA MET A 49 13.64 3.05 15.69
C MET A 49 14.41 4.22 15.06
N GLY A 50 13.74 5.30 14.65
CA GLY A 50 14.38 6.47 14.06
C GLY A 50 14.82 6.30 12.60
N MET A 51 14.43 5.21 11.91
CA MET A 51 14.74 5.02 10.49
C MET A 51 14.01 6.02 9.60
N THR A 52 12.85 6.50 10.02
CA THR A 52 12.05 7.50 9.30
C THR A 52 11.30 8.38 10.29
N ARG A 53 11.07 9.65 9.92
CA ARG A 53 10.15 10.56 10.62
C ARG A 53 8.71 10.42 10.11
N MET A 54 8.51 9.68 9.01
CA MET A 54 7.22 9.55 8.36
C MET A 54 6.20 8.88 9.27
N ASP A 55 5.07 9.55 9.49
CA ASP A 55 3.87 8.98 10.09
C ASP A 55 2.90 8.64 8.96
N LEU A 56 3.00 7.43 8.41
CA LEU A 56 2.20 7.03 7.24
C LEU A 56 0.70 7.19 7.48
N LEU A 57 0.23 6.84 8.68
CA LEU A 57 -1.19 6.94 9.03
C LEU A 57 -1.63 8.39 9.11
N ASP A 58 -0.83 9.26 9.73
CA ASP A 58 -1.13 10.69 9.73
C ASP A 58 -1.07 11.30 8.32
N LEU A 59 -0.09 10.90 7.50
CA LEU A 59 0.04 11.39 6.13
C LEU A 59 -1.21 11.05 5.31
N LEU A 60 -1.70 9.80 5.37
CA LEU A 60 -2.93 9.39 4.67
C LEU A 60 -4.18 10.10 5.20
N GLY A 61 -4.34 10.17 6.53
CA GLY A 61 -5.53 10.77 7.14
C GLY A 61 -5.60 12.29 7.01
N SER A 62 -4.44 12.95 6.97
CA SER A 62 -4.33 14.41 6.93
C SER A 62 -4.79 15.03 5.61
N PHE A 63 -5.17 14.20 4.63
CA PHE A 63 -5.87 14.65 3.44
C PHE A 63 -7.26 15.22 3.78
N PHE A 64 -7.92 14.64 4.80
CA PHE A 64 -9.30 14.96 5.17
C PHE A 64 -9.45 15.45 6.60
N MET A 65 -8.53 15.07 7.50
CA MET A 65 -8.55 15.45 8.91
C MET A 65 -7.41 16.41 9.26
N PRO A 66 -7.51 17.16 10.38
CA PRO A 66 -6.41 17.98 10.86
C PRO A 66 -5.12 17.16 11.03
N PRO A 67 -3.97 17.60 10.47
CA PRO A 67 -2.69 16.89 10.61
C PRO A 67 -2.30 16.70 12.07
N HIS A 68 -1.53 15.64 12.33
CA HIS A 68 -1.00 15.26 13.64
C HIS A 68 -2.06 14.93 14.70
N SER A 69 -3.35 14.90 14.34
CA SER A 69 -4.44 14.55 15.24
C SER A 69 -4.62 13.04 15.40
N LYS A 70 -5.37 12.65 16.43
CA LYS A 70 -5.79 11.26 16.62
C LYS A 70 -6.73 10.81 15.48
N SER A 71 -7.66 11.67 15.09
CA SER A 71 -8.64 11.38 14.03
C SER A 71 -7.98 11.19 12.67
N SER A 72 -6.94 11.96 12.36
CA SER A 72 -6.11 11.77 11.17
C SER A 72 -5.53 10.35 11.14
N ARG A 73 -4.82 9.93 12.19
CA ARG A 73 -4.23 8.57 12.22
C ARG A 73 -5.27 7.45 12.16
N GLN A 74 -6.43 7.63 12.78
CA GLN A 74 -7.52 6.66 12.73
C GLN A 74 -8.11 6.53 11.32
N LEU A 75 -8.38 7.66 10.66
CA LEU A 75 -8.85 7.64 9.28
C LEU A 75 -7.78 7.10 8.33
N GLY A 76 -6.52 7.47 8.53
CA GLY A 76 -5.39 6.95 7.77
C GLY A 76 -5.23 5.45 7.91
N MET A 77 -5.46 4.88 9.11
CA MET A 77 -5.49 3.43 9.30
C MET A 77 -6.61 2.79 8.48
N ALA A 78 -7.83 3.34 8.52
CA ALA A 78 -8.95 2.81 7.72
C ALA A 78 -8.65 2.86 6.21
N ILE A 79 -8.15 4.00 5.72
CA ILE A 79 -7.73 4.17 4.32
C ILE A 79 -6.64 3.16 3.96
N HIS A 80 -5.66 2.94 4.83
CA HIS A 80 -4.57 2.01 4.58
C HIS A 80 -5.08 0.57 4.46
N LEU A 81 -5.95 0.13 5.37
CA LEU A 81 -6.58 -1.20 5.31
C LEU A 81 -7.43 -1.40 4.06
N MET A 82 -8.22 -0.39 3.68
CA MET A 82 -9.00 -0.41 2.43
C MET A 82 -8.08 -0.53 1.20
N ASN A 83 -6.98 0.22 1.20
CA ASN A 83 -5.96 0.10 0.17
C ASN A 83 -5.36 -1.32 0.15
N GLY A 84 -5.08 -1.90 1.32
CA GLY A 84 -4.64 -3.29 1.45
C GLY A 84 -5.57 -4.31 0.77
N ALA A 85 -6.87 -4.20 1.02
CA ALA A 85 -7.88 -5.03 0.37
C ALA A 85 -7.86 -4.86 -1.16
N LEU A 86 -7.85 -3.60 -1.64
CA LEU A 86 -7.77 -3.30 -3.06
C LEU A 86 -6.51 -3.90 -3.68
N LEU A 87 -5.35 -3.73 -3.05
CA LEU A 87 -4.07 -4.25 -3.53
C LEU A 87 -4.04 -5.79 -3.56
N GLY A 88 -4.72 -6.45 -2.62
CA GLY A 88 -4.92 -7.90 -2.62
C GLY A 88 -5.75 -8.37 -3.82
N ILE A 89 -6.87 -7.68 -4.09
CA ILE A 89 -7.73 -7.94 -5.25
C ILE A 89 -6.95 -7.71 -6.57
N SER A 90 -6.26 -6.57 -6.68
CA SER A 90 -5.46 -6.24 -7.86
C SER A 90 -4.40 -7.29 -8.15
N TRP A 91 -3.74 -7.80 -7.12
CA TRP A 91 -2.75 -8.86 -7.27
C TRP A 91 -3.38 -10.17 -7.75
N ALA A 92 -4.46 -10.62 -7.12
CA ALA A 92 -5.15 -11.86 -7.50
C ALA A 92 -5.67 -11.81 -8.94
N TYR A 93 -6.26 -10.68 -9.37
CA TYR A 93 -6.63 -10.50 -10.77
C TYR A 93 -5.40 -10.45 -11.68
N GLY A 94 -4.33 -9.78 -11.25
CA GLY A 94 -3.07 -9.74 -11.96
C GLY A 94 -2.51 -11.13 -12.23
N THR A 95 -2.54 -12.04 -11.25
CA THR A 95 -2.04 -13.41 -11.45
C THR A 95 -2.82 -14.15 -12.53
N VAL A 96 -4.15 -13.99 -12.57
CA VAL A 96 -4.98 -14.61 -13.60
C VAL A 96 -4.77 -13.94 -14.97
N LEU A 97 -4.77 -12.60 -15.03
CA LEU A 97 -4.59 -11.82 -16.27
C LEU A 97 -3.27 -12.15 -16.98
N PHE A 98 -2.20 -12.35 -16.22
CA PHE A 98 -0.89 -12.67 -16.76
C PHE A 98 -0.60 -14.17 -16.82
N SER A 99 -1.58 -15.03 -16.48
CA SER A 99 -1.43 -16.50 -16.48
C SER A 99 -0.21 -16.96 -15.67
N VAL A 100 -0.01 -16.36 -14.49
CA VAL A 100 1.05 -16.73 -13.55
C VAL A 100 0.45 -17.29 -12.26
N ASP A 101 1.22 -18.13 -11.57
CA ASP A 101 0.76 -18.75 -10.33
C ASP A 101 0.56 -17.71 -9.22
N ALA A 102 -0.56 -17.78 -8.52
CA ALA A 102 -0.74 -17.08 -7.25
C ALA A 102 0.11 -17.78 -6.18
N ASN A 103 1.24 -17.19 -5.80
CA ASN A 103 2.17 -17.70 -4.80
C ASN A 103 2.99 -16.57 -4.16
N TRP A 104 3.83 -16.92 -3.18
CA TRP A 104 4.68 -15.95 -2.48
C TRP A 104 5.68 -15.22 -3.39
N LEU A 105 6.09 -15.81 -4.53
CA LEU A 105 7.03 -15.21 -5.46
C LEU A 105 6.36 -14.14 -6.32
N THR A 106 5.15 -14.41 -6.85
CA THR A 106 4.35 -13.39 -7.54
C THR A 106 3.87 -12.31 -6.57
N GLY A 107 3.60 -12.67 -5.31
CA GLY A 107 3.37 -11.71 -4.23
C GLY A 107 4.58 -10.82 -3.94
N LEU A 108 5.79 -11.37 -3.86
CA LEU A 108 7.03 -10.61 -3.72
C LEU A 108 7.23 -9.61 -4.88
N ALA A 109 7.06 -10.07 -6.11
CA ALA A 109 7.16 -9.22 -7.29
C ALA A 109 6.13 -8.06 -7.23
N TRP A 110 4.90 -8.36 -6.79
CA TRP A 110 3.88 -7.34 -6.55
C TRP A 110 4.29 -6.33 -5.49
N GLY A 111 4.88 -6.77 -4.38
CA GLY A 111 5.46 -5.87 -3.37
C GLY A 111 6.48 -4.90 -3.96
N ILE A 112 7.40 -5.38 -4.80
CA ILE A 112 8.40 -4.52 -5.45
C ILE A 112 7.74 -3.51 -6.39
N ILE A 113 6.75 -3.92 -7.18
CA ILE A 113 5.98 -3.02 -8.05
C ILE A 113 5.32 -1.92 -7.20
N LEU A 114 4.64 -2.30 -6.11
CA LEU A 114 3.98 -1.35 -5.22
C LEU A 114 4.97 -0.38 -4.56
N TRP A 115 6.15 -0.85 -4.19
CA TRP A 115 7.20 0.02 -3.66
C TRP A 115 7.60 1.10 -4.67
N ILE A 116 7.85 0.74 -5.94
CA ILE A 116 8.16 1.71 -7.00
C ILE A 116 7.02 2.72 -7.15
N LEU A 117 5.77 2.23 -7.19
CA LEU A 117 4.58 3.10 -7.28
C LEU A 117 4.46 4.03 -6.06
N ALA A 118 4.79 3.55 -4.86
CA ALA A 118 4.80 4.35 -3.64
C ALA A 118 5.89 5.43 -3.69
N LEU A 119 7.09 5.14 -4.20
CA LEU A 119 8.13 6.16 -4.36
C LEU A 119 7.72 7.25 -5.35
N LEU A 120 7.11 6.88 -6.47
CA LEU A 120 6.57 7.82 -7.46
C LEU A 120 5.43 8.67 -6.85
N MET A 121 4.57 8.05 -6.05
CA MET A 121 3.51 8.75 -5.33
C MET A 121 4.08 9.77 -4.35
N MET A 122 5.02 9.37 -3.51
CA MET A 122 5.64 10.25 -2.52
C MET A 122 6.31 11.46 -3.18
N SER A 123 6.98 11.24 -4.31
CA SER A 123 7.65 12.29 -5.09
C SER A 123 6.70 13.31 -5.71
N THR A 124 5.40 13.00 -5.80
CA THR A 124 4.38 13.88 -6.41
C THR A 124 3.29 14.29 -5.42
N LEU A 125 3.41 13.91 -4.15
CA LEU A 125 2.33 14.06 -3.18
C LEU A 125 2.03 15.52 -2.85
N SER A 126 3.06 16.37 -2.76
CA SER A 126 2.93 17.80 -2.47
C SER A 126 2.12 18.57 -3.52
N ALA A 127 2.09 18.07 -4.77
CA ALA A 127 1.29 18.66 -5.84
C ALA A 127 -0.22 18.53 -5.62
N VAL A 128 -0.68 17.62 -4.75
CA VAL A 128 -2.12 17.32 -4.56
C VAL A 128 -2.57 17.33 -3.10
N HIS A 129 -1.67 17.11 -2.15
CA HIS A 129 -2.03 16.93 -0.75
C HIS A 129 -2.35 18.28 -0.06
N PRO A 130 -3.59 18.51 0.41
CA PRO A 130 -4.01 19.81 0.94
C PRO A 130 -3.19 20.29 2.13
N ALA A 131 -2.89 19.40 3.08
CA ALA A 131 -2.11 19.76 4.26
C ALA A 131 -0.64 20.14 3.95
N ILE A 132 0.00 19.44 3.00
CA ILE A 132 1.36 19.75 2.56
C ILE A 132 1.39 21.11 1.88
N LYS A 133 0.43 21.40 0.98
CA LYS A 133 0.32 22.70 0.30
C LYS A 133 0.16 23.87 1.28
N LYS A 134 -0.52 23.65 2.39
CA LYS A 134 -0.72 24.64 3.46
C LYS A 134 0.46 24.72 4.44
N GLY A 135 1.49 23.89 4.28
CA GLY A 135 2.63 23.81 5.20
C GLY A 135 2.30 23.19 6.56
N HIS A 136 1.14 22.54 6.70
CA HIS A 136 0.72 21.87 7.94
C HIS A 136 1.17 20.40 8.00
N GLN A 137 1.81 19.90 6.94
CA GLN A 137 2.38 18.56 6.86
C GLN A 137 3.68 18.64 6.06
N GLU A 138 4.65 17.80 6.42
CA GLU A 138 5.96 17.77 5.75
C GLU A 138 5.85 17.22 4.32
N ASP A 139 6.55 17.86 3.38
CA ASP A 139 6.69 17.37 2.00
C ASP A 139 7.59 16.13 1.99
N PRO A 140 7.15 14.96 1.48
CA PRO A 140 7.98 13.77 1.37
C PRO A 140 9.28 13.98 0.58
N GLY A 141 9.28 14.89 -0.40
CA GLY A 141 10.37 15.03 -1.36
C GLY A 141 10.48 13.80 -2.27
N ILE A 142 11.56 13.77 -3.06
CA ILE A 142 11.82 12.65 -3.99
C ILE A 142 11.96 11.35 -3.20
N ALA A 143 11.18 10.34 -3.57
CA ALA A 143 11.18 9.02 -2.93
C ALA A 143 10.99 9.06 -1.39
N ALA A 144 10.31 10.07 -0.84
CA ALA A 144 10.13 10.24 0.61
C ALA A 144 11.42 10.54 1.42
N THR A 145 12.50 10.99 0.79
CA THR A 145 13.79 11.19 1.48
C THR A 145 13.79 12.33 2.50
N ASN A 146 12.85 13.28 2.44
CA ASN A 146 12.78 14.35 3.44
C ASN A 146 12.44 13.80 4.83
N PHE A 147 11.64 12.73 4.90
CA PHE A 147 11.38 12.02 6.15
C PHE A 147 12.60 11.24 6.69
N GLY A 148 13.70 11.19 5.94
CA GLY A 148 14.95 10.52 6.31
C GLY A 148 15.45 9.63 5.18
N LYS A 149 16.78 9.53 5.04
CA LYS A 149 17.45 8.78 3.96
C LYS A 149 17.10 7.28 3.94
N MET A 150 16.69 6.72 5.08
CA MET A 150 16.29 5.31 5.20
C MET A 150 14.79 5.08 4.95
N THR A 151 13.98 6.13 4.74
CA THR A 151 12.55 6.00 4.45
C THR A 151 12.26 5.15 3.20
N PRO A 152 12.95 5.34 2.05
CA PRO A 152 12.74 4.47 0.89
C PRO A 152 13.05 2.99 1.17
N VAL A 153 14.09 2.73 1.97
CA VAL A 153 14.52 1.37 2.33
C VAL A 153 13.52 0.72 3.30
N GLY A 154 13.07 1.45 4.32
CA GLY A 154 12.02 0.97 5.23
C GLY A 154 10.72 0.68 4.49
N SER A 155 10.36 1.53 3.52
CA SER A 155 9.22 1.31 2.64
C SER A 155 9.38 0.04 1.79
N LEU A 156 10.58 -0.22 1.22
CA LEU A 156 10.86 -1.44 0.47
C LEU A 156 10.62 -2.69 1.33
N ILE A 157 11.19 -2.70 2.55
CA ILE A 157 11.04 -3.82 3.49
C ILE A 157 9.54 -4.06 3.78
N GLY A 158 8.79 -3.00 4.07
CA GLY A 158 7.35 -3.09 4.27
C GLY A 158 6.64 -3.75 3.09
N HIS A 159 6.90 -3.29 1.86
CA HIS A 159 6.21 -3.79 0.68
C HIS A 159 6.60 -5.23 0.31
N ILE A 160 7.86 -5.63 0.52
CA ILE A 160 8.29 -7.02 0.40
C ILE A 160 7.50 -7.90 1.37
N ILE A 161 7.41 -7.49 2.64
CA ILE A 161 6.66 -8.22 3.66
C ILE A 161 5.18 -8.31 3.28
N PHE A 162 4.57 -7.20 2.85
CA PHE A 162 3.19 -7.20 2.37
C PHE A 162 2.98 -8.22 1.25
N GLY A 163 3.81 -8.16 0.20
CA GLY A 163 3.69 -9.03 -0.96
C GLY A 163 3.86 -10.51 -0.63
N VAL A 164 4.90 -10.84 0.15
CA VAL A 164 5.17 -12.23 0.57
C VAL A 164 4.05 -12.77 1.46
N VAL A 165 3.58 -11.99 2.44
CA VAL A 165 2.48 -12.41 3.32
C VAL A 165 1.20 -12.63 2.52
N LEU A 166 0.84 -11.69 1.65
CA LEU A 166 -0.34 -11.81 0.80
C LEU A 166 -0.26 -13.07 -0.07
N GLY A 167 0.84 -13.23 -0.81
CA GLY A 167 1.02 -14.35 -1.72
C GLY A 167 1.07 -15.70 -1.01
N PHE A 168 1.68 -15.76 0.18
CA PHE A 168 1.70 -16.97 0.98
C PHE A 168 0.30 -17.33 1.50
N LEU A 169 -0.38 -16.41 2.17
CA LEU A 169 -1.67 -16.69 2.80
C LEU A 169 -2.77 -17.00 1.77
N TYR A 170 -2.77 -16.30 0.63
CA TYR A 170 -3.72 -16.56 -0.44
C TYR A 170 -3.58 -17.96 -1.03
N SER A 171 -2.36 -18.46 -1.19
CA SER A 171 -2.11 -19.77 -1.81
C SER A 171 -2.29 -20.95 -0.86
N TYR A 172 -1.95 -20.77 0.42
CA TYR A 172 -1.92 -21.88 1.38
C TYR A 172 -3.09 -21.88 2.36
N ILE A 173 -3.83 -20.78 2.48
CA ILE A 173 -5.02 -20.68 3.32
C ILE A 173 -6.20 -20.11 2.51
N PRO A 174 -6.68 -20.84 1.48
CA PRO A 174 -7.90 -20.48 0.77
C PRO A 174 -9.13 -20.79 1.65
N PHE A 175 -10.13 -19.89 1.63
CA PHE A 175 -11.43 -20.10 2.27
C PHE A 175 -12.50 -20.39 1.21
#